data_AF-A0AA36DX93-F1
#
_entry.id   AF-A0AA36DX93-F1
#
_cell.length_a   1.000
_cell.length_b   1.000
_cell.length_c   1.000
_cell.angle_alpha   90.00
_cell.angle_beta   90.00
_cell.angle_gamma   90.00
#
_symmetry.space_group_name_H-M   'P 1'
#
loop_
_entity.id
_entity.type
_entity.pdbx_description
1 polymer ?
#
loop_
_entity_poly.entity_id
_entity_poly.type
_entity_poly.pdbx_seq_one_letter_code
_entity_poly.pdbx_strand_id
1 'polypeptide(L)'
;MATCLVNHPYLARLYQLRLSFGNTNNGSSTTALEISDVPNLRVFSCDLHFAFKFHSISLGSSVTQLMFGGVVKSGFPFLESLTIDDMKSWMLKSFHYTSASIKRLTLQLCPCRLMDIQVHAPKLIFFRFDGSALPKLCIQVSSTLEQINISLRLHLAVDAYFFLKMREALALSHEAEIRITTFNSKPLLDIDMDELRTRLLSPPATNVQKLSFETWKDECLWERSPFFDAILEICHPKLVFAQPDMQFSRSNHFCRLMLREVLEKKTTTTPLYWPHYLKHVQIRESPYQTWKTLTNSHRSFLDGSASDVYMHFKLIWCNDHL
;
A
#
# COMPACT_ATOMS: atom_id res chain seq x y z
N MET A 1 -16.78 13.90 31.57
CA MET A 1 -17.23 14.35 30.24
C MET A 1 -16.42 15.58 29.90
N ALA A 2 -15.46 15.48 29.00
CA ALA A 2 -14.62 16.60 28.59
C ALA A 2 -15.01 16.97 27.16
N THR A 3 -15.62 18.14 27.01
CA THR A 3 -16.00 18.71 25.71
C THR A 3 -14.99 19.80 25.38
N CYS A 4 -14.28 19.66 24.26
CA CYS A 4 -13.42 20.73 23.76
C CYS A 4 -14.27 21.61 22.85
N LEU A 5 -14.75 22.75 23.37
CA LEU A 5 -15.43 23.77 22.58
C LEU A 5 -14.39 24.77 22.08
N VAL A 6 -14.17 24.81 20.77
CA VAL A 6 -13.36 25.85 20.14
C VAL A 6 -14.31 26.93 19.65
N ASN A 7 -14.58 27.95 20.48
CA ASN A 7 -15.34 29.15 20.11
C ASN A 7 -14.39 30.35 20.07
N HIS A 8 -13.96 30.74 18.87
CA HIS A 8 -13.09 31.90 18.69
C HIS A 8 -13.61 32.78 17.53
N PRO A 9 -13.67 34.12 17.67
CA PRO A 9 -14.28 35.01 16.67
C PRO A 9 -13.58 35.04 15.30
N TYR A 10 -12.44 34.37 15.16
CA TYR A 10 -11.68 34.27 13.91
C TYR A 10 -11.99 32.99 13.09
N LEU A 11 -12.89 32.13 13.58
CA LEU A 11 -13.25 30.86 12.93
C LEU A 11 -13.95 31.05 11.57
N ALA A 12 -14.59 32.19 11.33
CA ALA A 12 -15.26 32.48 10.05
C ALA A 12 -14.30 32.51 8.85
N ARG A 13 -13.00 32.75 9.04
CA ARG A 13 -11.97 32.75 7.97
C ARG A 13 -11.09 31.50 7.98
N LEU A 14 -11.36 30.55 8.88
CA LEU A 14 -10.51 29.38 9.08
C LEU A 14 -10.70 28.40 7.92
N TYR A 15 -9.66 28.23 7.10
CA TYR A 15 -9.64 27.33 5.94
C TYR A 15 -9.13 25.92 6.30
N GLN A 16 -8.18 25.88 7.23
CA GLN A 16 -7.55 24.65 7.72
C GLN A 16 -7.54 24.62 9.24
N LEU A 17 -7.95 23.50 9.84
CA LEU A 17 -7.85 23.25 11.27
C LEU A 17 -7.03 21.99 11.49
N ARG A 18 -5.97 22.08 12.28
CA ARG A 18 -5.21 20.91 12.74
C ARG A 18 -5.26 20.84 14.26
N LEU A 19 -5.78 19.74 14.79
CA LEU A 19 -5.76 19.43 16.21
C LEU A 19 -4.74 18.32 16.45
N SER A 20 -3.74 18.61 17.27
CA SER A 20 -2.78 17.62 17.74
C SER A 20 -2.95 17.51 19.24
N PHE A 21 -3.36 16.34 19.72
CA PHE A 21 -3.41 16.10 21.16
C PHE A 21 -2.03 15.60 21.60
N GLY A 22 -1.39 16.34 22.50
CA GLY A 22 -0.14 15.89 23.12
C GLY A 22 -0.34 14.57 23.86
N ASN A 23 0.72 13.76 23.94
CA ASN A 23 0.72 12.47 24.63
C ASN A 23 0.51 12.65 26.14
N THR A 24 -0.73 12.87 26.57
CA THR A 24 -1.07 12.91 27.99
C THR A 24 -1.27 11.47 28.45
N ASN A 25 -0.26 10.91 29.10
CA ASN A 25 -0.31 9.61 29.79
C ASN A 25 -1.43 9.52 30.86
N ASN A 26 -2.17 10.60 31.09
CA ASN A 26 -3.33 10.62 31.96
C ASN A 26 -4.55 10.27 31.10
N GLY A 27 -5.19 9.14 31.41
CA GLY A 27 -6.31 8.55 30.66
C GLY A 27 -7.61 9.36 30.64
N SER A 28 -7.57 10.64 30.31
CA SER A 28 -8.77 11.44 30.02
C SER A 28 -9.27 11.12 28.61
N SER A 29 -10.08 10.07 28.51
CA SER A 29 -10.82 9.75 27.30
C SER A 29 -11.68 10.95 26.88
N THR A 30 -11.36 11.59 25.75
CA THR A 30 -12.11 12.76 25.27
C THR A 30 -13.41 12.35 24.61
N THR A 31 -14.50 12.44 25.39
CA THR A 31 -15.95 12.39 25.10
C THR A 31 -16.53 12.60 23.69
N ALA A 32 -16.03 13.62 23.02
CA ALA A 32 -16.67 14.22 21.85
C ALA A 32 -15.79 15.38 21.39
N LEU A 33 -15.70 15.52 20.08
CA LEU A 33 -15.17 16.72 19.45
C LEU A 33 -16.29 17.33 18.62
N GLU A 34 -16.70 18.54 18.98
CA GLU A 34 -17.70 19.33 18.27
C GLU A 34 -17.06 20.62 17.79
N ILE A 35 -17.21 20.88 16.49
CA ILE A 35 -16.70 22.10 15.87
C ILE A 35 -17.88 22.72 15.09
N SER A 36 -18.49 23.74 15.68
CA SER A 36 -19.58 24.51 15.08
C SER A 36 -19.07 25.80 14.42
N ASP A 37 -19.89 26.39 13.54
CA ASP A 37 -19.71 27.76 13.04
C ASP A 37 -18.42 28.06 12.25
N VAL A 38 -17.97 27.10 11.43
CA VAL A 38 -16.79 27.22 10.54
C VAL A 38 -17.18 27.10 9.05
N PRO A 39 -17.86 28.10 8.46
CA PRO A 39 -18.44 28.00 7.12
C PRO A 39 -17.41 27.90 5.98
N ASN A 40 -16.14 28.23 6.25
CA ASN A 40 -15.06 28.21 5.27
C ASN A 40 -14.02 27.11 5.51
N LEU A 41 -14.22 26.26 6.53
CA LEU A 41 -13.29 25.20 6.86
C LEU A 41 -13.31 24.15 5.76
N ARG A 42 -12.22 24.05 4.99
CA ARG A 42 -12.07 23.10 3.89
C ARG A 42 -11.21 21.92 4.23
N VAL A 43 -10.25 22.08 5.13
CA VAL A 43 -9.31 21.05 5.55
C VAL A 43 -9.36 20.91 7.07
N PHE A 44 -9.65 19.71 7.55
CA PHE A 44 -9.62 19.40 8.97
C PHE A 44 -8.71 18.19 9.20
N SER A 45 -7.82 18.28 10.19
CA SER A 45 -6.91 17.20 10.56
C SER A 45 -6.87 17.07 12.08
N CYS A 46 -6.93 15.83 12.57
CA CYS A 46 -6.92 15.54 13.99
C CYS A 46 -6.15 14.26 14.28
N ASP A 47 -5.01 14.44 14.96
CA ASP A 47 -4.14 13.35 15.41
C ASP A 47 -4.63 12.91 16.81
N LEU A 48 -5.31 11.75 16.86
CA LEU A 48 -5.89 11.19 18.09
C LEU A 48 -5.10 9.95 18.53
N HIS A 49 -4.26 10.10 19.56
CA HIS A 49 -3.44 9.01 20.11
C HIS A 49 -4.15 8.15 21.18
N PHE A 50 -5.47 8.24 21.30
CA PHE A 50 -6.23 7.52 22.32
C PHE A 50 -7.28 6.62 21.68
N ALA A 51 -7.59 5.48 22.33
CA ALA A 51 -8.68 4.60 21.92
C ALA A 51 -10.02 5.34 22.05
N PHE A 52 -10.48 5.96 20.97
CA PHE A 52 -11.77 6.63 20.89
C PHE A 52 -12.89 5.57 21.00
N LYS A 53 -13.61 5.54 22.13
CA LYS A 53 -14.93 4.89 22.24
C LYS A 53 -16.00 5.89 21.78
N PHE A 54 -16.04 6.29 20.50
CA PHE A 54 -16.94 7.40 20.12
C PHE A 54 -18.07 7.13 19.14
N HIS A 55 -19.18 7.74 19.55
CA HIS A 55 -20.38 8.06 18.83
C HIS A 55 -20.24 9.53 18.37
N SER A 56 -20.24 9.74 17.05
CA SER A 56 -20.37 11.00 16.29
C SER A 56 -19.29 12.10 16.42
N ILE A 57 -18.89 12.63 15.27
CA ILE A 57 -18.13 13.88 15.08
C ILE A 57 -19.02 14.77 14.20
N SER A 58 -19.24 16.02 14.61
CA SER A 58 -19.95 17.04 13.83
C SER A 58 -18.98 18.17 13.48
N LEU A 59 -18.78 18.41 12.18
CA LEU A 59 -18.04 19.57 11.65
C LEU A 59 -18.97 20.34 10.72
N GLY A 60 -18.69 21.62 10.48
CA GLY A 60 -19.44 22.44 9.55
C GLY A 60 -19.56 21.82 8.15
N SER A 61 -20.64 22.16 7.43
CA SER A 61 -20.99 21.57 6.13
C SER A 61 -19.91 21.69 5.05
N SER A 62 -19.00 22.65 5.16
CA SER A 62 -18.04 23.05 4.11
C SER A 62 -16.73 22.25 4.08
N VAL A 63 -16.53 21.29 4.98
CA VAL A 63 -15.28 20.51 5.09
C VAL A 63 -15.11 19.59 3.87
N THR A 64 -14.09 19.87 3.06
CA THR A 64 -13.74 19.11 1.84
C THR A 64 -12.61 18.09 2.05
N GLN A 65 -11.82 18.22 3.11
CA GLN A 65 -10.74 17.30 3.45
C GLN A 65 -10.74 17.00 4.95
N LEU A 66 -10.58 15.73 5.31
CA LEU A 66 -10.69 15.27 6.70
C LEU A 66 -9.57 14.27 7.03
N MET A 67 -8.84 14.48 8.13
CA MET A 67 -7.87 13.53 8.65
C MET A 67 -8.21 13.16 10.11
N PHE A 68 -8.36 11.88 10.44
CA PHE A 68 -8.74 11.44 11.80
C PHE A 68 -8.09 10.13 12.24
N GLY A 69 -7.84 10.01 13.55
CA GLY A 69 -7.55 8.75 14.25
C GLY A 69 -8.78 8.08 14.91
N GLY A 70 -9.98 8.11 14.30
CA GLY A 70 -11.19 7.46 14.84
C GLY A 70 -12.33 7.16 13.83
N VAL A 71 -13.40 6.47 14.28
CA VAL A 71 -14.58 6.11 13.46
C VAL A 71 -15.46 7.33 13.19
N VAL A 72 -15.82 7.58 11.93
CA VAL A 72 -16.67 8.70 11.51
C VAL A 72 -18.06 8.19 11.12
N LYS A 73 -19.11 8.67 11.82
CA LYS A 73 -20.49 8.67 11.28
C LYS A 73 -20.67 10.02 10.58
N SER A 74 -20.57 10.07 9.25
CA SER A 74 -20.40 11.36 8.54
C SER A 74 -21.73 12.04 8.20
N GLY A 75 -21.82 13.32 8.57
CA GLY A 75 -22.77 14.32 8.05
C GLY A 75 -22.09 15.34 7.11
N PHE A 76 -21.08 14.94 6.34
CA PHE A 76 -20.27 15.83 5.48
C PHE A 76 -20.63 15.67 4.00
N PRO A 77 -21.60 16.45 3.47
CA PRO A 77 -22.08 16.27 2.10
C PRO A 77 -21.08 16.70 1.01
N PHE A 78 -20.06 17.48 1.35
CA PHE A 78 -19.07 18.03 0.41
C PHE A 78 -17.64 17.50 0.62
N LEU A 79 -17.47 16.47 1.45
CA LEU A 79 -16.15 15.91 1.73
C LEU A 79 -15.56 15.24 0.49
N GLU A 80 -14.45 15.73 -0.05
CA GLU A 80 -13.78 15.20 -1.23
C GLU A 80 -12.56 14.34 -0.91
N SER A 81 -11.92 14.52 0.26
CA SER A 81 -10.76 13.74 0.67
C SER A 81 -10.87 13.30 2.13
N LEU A 82 -10.64 12.02 2.40
CA LEU A 82 -10.57 11.48 3.76
C LEU A 82 -9.26 10.71 3.92
N THR A 83 -8.49 11.06 4.94
CA THR A 83 -7.39 10.27 5.46
C THR A 83 -7.75 9.78 6.85
N ILE A 84 -7.60 8.49 7.11
CA ILE A 84 -7.69 7.96 8.46
C ILE A 84 -6.30 7.45 8.79
N ASP A 85 -5.65 8.05 9.77
CA ASP A 85 -4.28 7.73 10.15
C ASP A 85 -4.24 7.09 11.55
N ASP A 86 -3.10 6.47 11.87
CA ASP A 86 -2.81 5.78 13.14
C ASP A 86 -3.89 4.79 13.60
N MET A 87 -4.41 4.00 12.66
CA MET A 87 -5.45 3.00 12.94
C MET A 87 -4.93 1.76 13.69
N LYS A 88 -3.63 1.69 14.05
CA LYS A 88 -3.00 0.45 14.59
C LYS A 88 -3.64 -0.02 15.89
N SER A 89 -4.06 0.93 16.71
CA SER A 89 -4.66 0.68 18.02
C SER A 89 -6.12 0.27 17.94
N TRP A 90 -6.73 0.33 16.75
CA TRP A 90 -8.15 0.04 16.60
C TRP A 90 -8.41 -1.46 16.61
N MET A 91 -9.41 -1.88 17.37
CA MET A 91 -9.89 -3.25 17.40
C MET A 91 -10.94 -3.50 16.31
N LEU A 92 -10.64 -3.12 15.07
CA LEU A 92 -11.57 -3.20 13.94
C LEU A 92 -11.33 -4.46 13.09
N LYS A 93 -12.40 -5.20 12.80
CA LYS A 93 -12.37 -6.35 11.87
C LYS A 93 -12.85 -6.01 10.47
N SER A 94 -13.76 -5.05 10.34
CA SER A 94 -14.29 -4.58 9.05
C SER A 94 -14.43 -3.07 9.04
N PHE A 95 -14.15 -2.45 7.90
CA PHE A 95 -14.30 -1.01 7.70
C PHE A 95 -15.33 -0.75 6.61
N HIS A 96 -16.38 0.02 6.91
CA HIS A 96 -17.43 0.34 5.97
C HIS A 96 -17.51 1.85 5.83
N TYR A 97 -17.46 2.33 4.59
CA TYR A 97 -17.48 3.75 4.29
C TYR A 97 -18.40 4.06 3.11
N THR A 98 -19.20 5.11 3.25
CA THR A 98 -20.17 5.54 2.24
C THR A 98 -20.11 7.05 2.12
N SER A 99 -19.93 7.55 0.90
CA SER A 99 -19.91 8.99 0.63
C SER A 99 -20.22 9.29 -0.83
N ALA A 100 -21.09 10.26 -1.08
CA ALA A 100 -21.44 10.69 -2.44
C ALA A 100 -20.42 11.68 -3.06
N SER A 101 -19.52 12.24 -2.25
CA SER A 101 -18.62 13.35 -2.64
C SER A 101 -17.14 12.98 -2.63
N ILE A 102 -16.74 11.92 -1.94
CA ILE A 102 -15.34 11.53 -1.78
C ILE A 102 -14.71 11.19 -3.13
N LYS A 103 -13.55 11.80 -3.38
CA LYS A 103 -12.63 11.55 -4.49
C LYS A 103 -11.35 10.86 -4.05
N ARG A 104 -10.89 11.09 -2.82
CA ARG A 104 -9.68 10.48 -2.27
C ARG A 104 -9.95 9.85 -0.92
N LEU A 105 -9.58 8.58 -0.75
CA LEU A 105 -9.64 7.87 0.53
C LEU A 105 -8.28 7.26 0.84
N THR A 106 -7.74 7.58 2.01
CA THR A 106 -6.47 7.05 2.49
C THR A 106 -6.68 6.43 3.85
N LEU A 107 -6.31 5.17 4.00
CA LEU A 107 -6.31 4.44 5.27
C LEU A 107 -4.87 4.11 5.60
N GLN A 108 -4.36 4.70 6.67
CA GLN A 108 -2.97 4.58 7.09
C GLN A 108 -2.84 3.81 8.39
N LEU A 109 -1.77 3.02 8.45
CA LEU A 109 -1.39 2.26 9.63
C LEU A 109 -2.54 1.36 10.15
N CYS A 110 -3.23 0.67 9.24
CA CYS A 110 -4.37 -0.19 9.54
C CYS A 110 -4.02 -1.33 10.53
N PRO A 111 -4.97 -1.73 11.40
CA PRO A 111 -4.73 -2.77 12.39
C PRO A 111 -4.62 -4.14 11.73
N CYS A 112 -3.78 -5.04 12.28
CA CYS A 112 -3.55 -6.38 11.72
C CYS A 112 -4.81 -7.26 11.66
N ARG A 113 -5.85 -6.91 12.42
CA ARG A 113 -7.12 -7.66 12.49
C ARG A 113 -8.14 -7.20 11.44
N LEU A 114 -7.84 -6.17 10.65
CA LEU A 114 -8.74 -5.69 9.62
C LEU A 114 -8.79 -6.70 8.47
N MET A 115 -9.95 -7.31 8.27
CA MET A 115 -10.15 -8.39 7.31
C MET A 115 -10.92 -7.93 6.06
N ASP A 116 -11.74 -6.88 6.18
CA ASP A 116 -12.67 -6.46 5.13
C ASP A 116 -12.79 -4.93 5.08
N ILE A 117 -12.82 -4.38 3.88
CA ILE A 117 -13.01 -2.95 3.59
C ILE A 117 -14.10 -2.83 2.53
N GLN A 118 -15.19 -2.15 2.86
CA GLN A 118 -16.29 -1.86 1.95
C GLN A 118 -16.40 -0.36 1.74
N VAL A 119 -16.31 0.08 0.49
CA VAL A 119 -16.39 1.48 0.13
C VAL A 119 -17.45 1.69 -0.94
N HIS A 120 -18.48 2.46 -0.60
CA HIS A 120 -19.46 3.01 -1.54
C HIS A 120 -19.18 4.49 -1.74
N ALA A 121 -18.33 4.79 -2.72
CA ALA A 121 -17.99 6.17 -3.08
C ALA A 121 -17.92 6.31 -4.61
N PRO A 122 -19.03 6.69 -5.27
CA PRO A 122 -19.12 6.66 -6.73
C PRO A 122 -18.22 7.67 -7.46
N LYS A 123 -17.62 8.62 -6.74
CA LYS A 123 -16.68 9.62 -7.27
C LYS A 123 -15.24 9.35 -6.86
N LEU A 124 -14.94 8.16 -6.31
CA LEU A 124 -13.63 7.83 -5.77
C LEU A 124 -12.61 7.62 -6.90
N ILE A 125 -11.63 8.51 -6.97
CA ILE A 125 -10.57 8.53 -7.98
C ILE A 125 -9.28 7.88 -7.45
N PHE A 126 -9.02 8.02 -6.16
CA PHE A 126 -7.80 7.55 -5.52
C PHE A 126 -8.08 6.81 -4.21
N PHE A 127 -7.53 5.61 -4.08
CA PHE A 127 -7.56 4.84 -2.84
C PHE A 127 -6.14 4.50 -2.38
N ARG A 128 -5.85 4.70 -1.10
CA ARG A 128 -4.60 4.25 -0.47
C ARG A 128 -4.86 3.42 0.75
N PHE A 129 -4.13 2.32 0.86
CA PHE A 129 -4.10 1.43 2.00
C PHE A 129 -2.66 1.26 2.51
N ASP A 130 -2.42 1.48 3.80
CA ASP A 130 -1.19 1.10 4.50
C ASP A 130 -1.54 0.23 5.71
N GLY A 131 -1.02 -0.99 5.75
CA GLY A 131 -1.31 -1.97 6.80
C GLY A 131 -0.33 -3.12 6.80
N SER A 132 -0.59 -4.12 7.64
CA SER A 132 0.26 -5.31 7.77
C SER A 132 -0.19 -6.52 6.97
N ALA A 133 -1.46 -6.56 6.59
CA ALA A 133 -2.06 -7.58 5.75
C ALA A 133 -3.06 -6.89 4.81
N LEU A 134 -3.27 -7.47 3.63
CA LEU A 134 -4.25 -6.97 2.69
C LEU A 134 -5.65 -7.48 3.06
N PRO A 135 -6.60 -6.62 3.47
CA PRO A 135 -7.99 -7.02 3.68
C PRO A 135 -8.67 -7.29 2.33
N LYS A 136 -9.80 -7.97 2.37
CA LYS A 136 -10.69 -8.04 1.22
C LYS A 136 -11.19 -6.63 0.90
N LEU A 137 -10.93 -6.16 -0.32
CA LEU A 137 -11.36 -4.84 -0.79
C LEU A 137 -12.62 -4.99 -1.63
N CYS A 138 -13.74 -4.49 -1.11
CA CYS A 138 -15.00 -4.38 -1.82
C CYS A 138 -15.29 -2.89 -2.07
N ILE A 139 -14.59 -2.32 -3.05
CA ILE A 139 -14.89 -0.96 -3.52
C ILE A 139 -15.93 -1.14 -4.62
N GLN A 140 -17.17 -0.71 -4.37
CA GLN A 140 -18.23 -0.85 -5.38
C GLN A 140 -17.78 -0.11 -6.63
N VAL A 141 -17.61 -0.89 -7.71
CA VAL A 141 -16.90 -0.56 -8.93
C VAL A 141 -17.51 0.67 -9.56
N SER A 142 -17.06 1.85 -9.14
CA SER A 142 -17.21 3.03 -9.94
C SER A 142 -16.13 2.90 -11.02
N SER A 143 -16.49 3.10 -12.27
CA SER A 143 -15.56 3.22 -13.40
C SER A 143 -14.60 4.41 -13.28
N THR A 144 -14.42 4.97 -12.07
CA THR A 144 -13.72 6.21 -11.79
C THR A 144 -12.46 6.02 -10.94
N LEU A 145 -12.20 4.82 -10.41
CA LEU A 145 -10.98 4.58 -9.62
C LEU A 145 -9.75 4.53 -10.54
N GLU A 146 -9.10 5.68 -10.69
CA GLU A 146 -7.90 5.82 -11.52
C GLU A 146 -6.70 5.14 -10.87
N GLN A 147 -6.52 5.31 -9.55
CA GLN A 147 -5.30 4.87 -8.88
C GLN A 147 -5.55 4.18 -7.54
N ILE A 148 -4.83 3.07 -7.32
CA ILE A 148 -4.72 2.39 -6.02
C ILE A 148 -3.27 2.34 -5.55
N ASN A 149 -3.04 2.70 -4.29
CA ASN A 149 -1.73 2.59 -3.64
C ASN A 149 -1.81 1.62 -2.45
N ILE A 150 -1.08 0.52 -2.52
CA ILE A 150 -1.06 -0.53 -1.50
C ILE A 150 0.31 -0.57 -0.86
N SER A 151 0.38 -0.31 0.45
CA SER A 151 1.61 -0.37 1.25
C SER A 151 1.46 -1.43 2.33
N LEU A 152 2.27 -2.50 2.28
CA LEU A 152 2.18 -3.64 3.18
C LEU A 152 3.45 -3.79 4.01
N ARG A 153 3.27 -3.93 5.33
CA ARG A 153 4.33 -4.21 6.31
C ARG A 153 4.21 -5.65 6.78
N LEU A 154 4.75 -6.57 6.00
CA LEU A 154 4.63 -8.00 6.21
C LEU A 154 5.49 -8.44 7.40
N HIS A 155 4.82 -8.99 8.40
CA HIS A 155 5.44 -9.58 9.60
C HIS A 155 4.88 -10.98 9.92
N LEU A 156 3.94 -11.45 9.10
CA LEU A 156 3.31 -12.77 9.20
C LEU A 156 3.59 -13.55 7.91
N ALA A 157 3.43 -14.87 7.99
CA ALA A 157 3.48 -15.74 6.82
C ALA A 157 2.42 -15.32 5.79
N VAL A 158 2.76 -15.50 4.51
CA VAL A 158 1.87 -15.28 3.37
C VAL A 158 1.73 -16.58 2.58
N ASP A 159 0.54 -16.82 2.05
CA ASP A 159 0.16 -18.03 1.32
C ASP A 159 -0.37 -17.66 -0.08
N ALA A 160 -0.80 -18.66 -0.87
CA ALA A 160 -1.42 -18.43 -2.18
C ALA A 160 -2.64 -17.49 -2.10
N TYR A 161 -3.43 -17.57 -1.02
CA TYR A 161 -4.63 -16.77 -0.84
C TYR A 161 -4.33 -15.26 -0.66
N PHE A 162 -3.22 -14.92 -0.02
CA PHE A 162 -2.72 -13.54 0.03
C PHE A 162 -2.51 -12.94 -1.38
N PHE A 163 -1.89 -13.69 -2.29
CA PHE A 163 -1.66 -13.23 -3.67
C PHE A 163 -2.94 -13.14 -4.48
N LEU A 164 -3.88 -14.06 -4.29
CA LEU A 164 -5.20 -13.98 -4.92
C LEU A 164 -5.96 -12.72 -4.49
N LYS A 165 -5.95 -12.38 -3.20
CA LYS A 165 -6.51 -11.09 -2.72
C LYS A 165 -5.82 -9.88 -3.33
N MET A 166 -4.50 -9.94 -3.47
CA MET A 166 -3.75 -8.87 -4.13
C MET A 166 -4.17 -8.76 -5.60
N ARG A 167 -4.32 -9.86 -6.32
CA ARG A 167 -4.81 -9.88 -7.70
C ARG A 167 -6.20 -9.26 -7.83
N GLU A 168 -7.11 -9.56 -6.91
CA GLU A 168 -8.45 -8.96 -6.83
C GLU A 168 -8.38 -7.45 -6.58
N ALA A 169 -7.55 -7.01 -5.63
CA ALA A 169 -7.36 -5.60 -5.33
C ALA A 169 -6.79 -4.81 -6.54
N LEU A 170 -5.87 -5.41 -7.28
CA LEU A 170 -5.31 -4.81 -8.50
C LEU A 170 -6.32 -4.68 -9.62
N ALA A 171 -7.38 -5.50 -9.65
CA ALA A 171 -8.44 -5.37 -10.64
C ALA A 171 -9.36 -4.16 -10.42
N LEU A 172 -9.26 -3.47 -9.27
CA LEU A 172 -10.14 -2.37 -8.91
C LEU A 172 -9.82 -1.04 -9.60
N SER A 173 -8.59 -0.83 -10.09
CA SER A 173 -8.14 0.47 -10.59
C SER A 173 -7.44 0.40 -11.95
N HIS A 174 -7.36 1.54 -12.63
CA HIS A 174 -6.61 1.67 -13.88
C HIS A 174 -5.09 1.67 -13.69
N GLU A 175 -4.62 2.17 -12.55
CA GLU A 175 -3.20 2.19 -12.18
C GLU A 175 -3.01 1.72 -10.74
N ALA A 176 -1.91 1.01 -10.49
CA ALA A 176 -1.57 0.52 -9.17
C ALA A 176 -0.10 0.78 -8.81
N GLU A 177 0.14 1.17 -7.56
CA GLU A 177 1.45 1.17 -6.93
C GLU A 177 1.46 0.27 -5.71
N ILE A 178 2.49 -0.57 -5.61
CA ILE A 178 2.66 -1.53 -4.53
C ILE A 178 3.97 -1.21 -3.81
N ARG A 179 3.92 -1.10 -2.49
CA ARG A 179 5.09 -1.07 -1.61
C ARG A 179 5.00 -2.21 -0.61
N ILE A 180 6.05 -3.00 -0.53
CA ILE A 180 6.15 -4.11 0.41
C ILE A 180 7.41 -3.88 1.25
N THR A 181 7.22 -3.81 2.56
CA THR A 181 8.29 -3.80 3.54
C THR A 181 8.18 -5.07 4.37
N THR A 182 9.26 -5.81 4.49
CA THR A 182 9.34 -7.01 5.33
C THR A 182 10.26 -6.76 6.51
N PHE A 183 9.97 -7.40 7.64
CA PHE A 183 10.80 -7.37 8.84
C PHE A 183 11.18 -8.80 9.19
N ASN A 184 12.35 -8.99 9.83
CA ASN A 184 12.94 -10.23 10.37
C ASN A 184 11.97 -11.14 11.17
N SER A 185 10.97 -11.62 10.47
CA SER A 185 9.99 -12.61 10.86
C SER A 185 10.34 -13.76 9.96
N LYS A 186 10.64 -14.93 10.53
CA LYS A 186 10.77 -16.19 9.78
C LYS A 186 9.42 -16.41 9.09
N PRO A 187 9.21 -16.06 7.82
CA PRO A 187 7.91 -16.33 7.27
C PRO A 187 8.01 -17.79 6.81
N LEU A 188 7.10 -18.63 7.26
CA LEU A 188 6.81 -19.87 6.55
C LEU A 188 6.25 -19.43 5.18
N LEU A 189 7.15 -19.20 4.23
CA LEU A 189 6.86 -18.83 2.84
C LEU A 189 6.64 -20.12 2.03
N ASP A 190 5.79 -21.00 2.55
CA ASP A 190 5.37 -22.19 1.82
C ASP A 190 4.21 -21.78 0.91
N ILE A 191 4.55 -21.00 -0.12
CA ILE A 191 3.58 -20.58 -1.12
C ILE A 191 3.48 -21.72 -2.12
N ASP A 192 2.36 -22.44 -2.07
CA ASP A 192 2.02 -23.43 -3.07
C ASP A 192 1.75 -22.74 -4.42
N MET A 193 2.78 -22.73 -5.26
CA MET A 193 2.72 -22.11 -6.59
C MET A 193 1.77 -22.84 -7.54
N ASP A 194 1.57 -24.14 -7.35
CA ASP A 194 0.65 -24.93 -8.18
C ASP A 194 -0.80 -24.61 -7.80
N GLU A 195 -1.09 -24.47 -6.51
CA GLU A 195 -2.37 -23.95 -6.02
C GLU A 195 -2.63 -22.54 -6.55
N LEU A 196 -1.64 -21.64 -6.45
CA LEU A 196 -1.76 -20.27 -6.92
C LEU A 196 -2.11 -20.24 -8.43
N ARG A 197 -1.33 -20.93 -9.26
CA ARG A 197 -1.57 -21.01 -10.72
C ARG A 197 -2.91 -21.62 -11.06
N THR A 198 -3.32 -22.68 -10.37
CA THR A 198 -4.61 -23.34 -10.60
C THR A 198 -5.79 -22.39 -10.32
N ARG A 199 -5.63 -21.48 -9.35
CA ARG A 199 -6.68 -20.50 -8.98
C ARG A 199 -6.61 -19.20 -9.76
N LEU A 200 -5.49 -18.90 -10.43
CA LEU A 200 -5.37 -17.75 -11.31
C LEU A 200 -6.08 -18.01 -12.64
N LEU A 201 -7.35 -17.63 -12.70
CA LEU A 201 -8.19 -17.78 -13.89
C LEU A 201 -8.06 -16.61 -14.90
N SER A 202 -7.20 -15.63 -14.61
CA SER A 202 -7.08 -14.39 -15.38
C SER A 202 -5.61 -14.06 -15.62
N PRO A 203 -5.29 -13.36 -16.73
CA PRO A 203 -3.91 -12.95 -16.99
C PRO A 203 -3.37 -12.06 -15.86
N PRO A 204 -2.03 -11.99 -15.71
CA PRO A 204 -1.40 -11.13 -14.72
C PRO A 204 -1.84 -9.67 -14.85
N ALA A 205 -1.97 -8.96 -13.73
CA ALA A 205 -2.33 -7.55 -13.73
C ALA A 205 -1.23 -6.69 -14.38
N THR A 206 -1.57 -5.93 -15.42
CA THR A 206 -0.62 -5.08 -16.19
C THR A 206 -0.69 -3.59 -15.84
N ASN A 207 -1.62 -3.21 -14.96
CA ASN A 207 -1.82 -1.85 -14.46
C ASN A 207 -0.82 -1.44 -13.36
N VAL A 208 0.06 -2.34 -12.92
CA VAL A 208 1.05 -2.05 -11.87
C VAL A 208 2.17 -1.19 -12.44
N GLN A 209 2.16 0.10 -12.09
CA GLN A 209 3.16 1.06 -12.55
C GLN A 209 4.48 0.90 -11.81
N LYS A 210 4.39 0.65 -10.49
CA LYS A 210 5.56 0.55 -9.61
C LYS A 210 5.38 -0.49 -8.52
N LEU A 211 6.37 -1.34 -8.36
CA LEU A 211 6.58 -2.21 -7.20
C LEU A 211 7.82 -1.71 -6.44
N SER A 212 7.69 -1.45 -5.15
CA SER A 212 8.83 -1.13 -4.27
C SER A 212 8.95 -2.23 -3.23
N PHE A 213 10.16 -2.77 -3.07
CA PHE A 213 10.42 -3.83 -2.10
C PHE A 213 11.58 -3.43 -1.20
N GLU A 214 11.39 -3.63 0.10
CA GLU A 214 12.29 -3.23 1.16
C GLU A 214 12.32 -4.30 2.26
N THR A 215 13.51 -4.62 2.76
CA THR A 215 13.73 -5.63 3.80
C THR A 215 14.45 -5.01 4.99
N TRP A 216 14.20 -5.55 6.18
CA TRP A 216 14.90 -5.15 7.39
C TRP A 216 15.36 -6.34 8.23
N LYS A 217 16.68 -6.46 8.35
CA LYS A 217 17.42 -7.53 9.06
C LYS A 217 17.15 -8.90 8.48
N ASP A 218 17.01 -8.97 7.17
CA ASP A 218 16.80 -10.20 6.45
C ASP A 218 18.14 -10.92 6.22
N GLU A 219 18.32 -12.06 6.88
CA GLU A 219 19.49 -12.93 6.74
C GLU A 219 19.41 -13.75 5.43
N CYS A 220 19.18 -13.09 4.29
CA CYS A 220 19.07 -13.73 2.96
C CYS A 220 17.89 -14.73 2.82
N LEU A 221 16.88 -14.70 3.70
CA LEU A 221 15.85 -15.76 3.76
C LEU A 221 14.92 -15.76 2.55
N TRP A 222 14.78 -14.62 1.87
CA TRP A 222 13.85 -14.46 0.75
C TRP A 222 14.44 -14.89 -0.59
N GLU A 223 15.74 -15.16 -0.68
CA GLU A 223 16.36 -15.59 -1.94
C GLU A 223 15.82 -16.92 -2.44
N ARG A 224 15.47 -17.82 -1.53
CA ARG A 224 14.91 -19.14 -1.86
C ARG A 224 13.40 -19.17 -1.77
N SER A 225 12.78 -18.04 -1.48
CA SER A 225 11.35 -17.93 -1.34
C SER A 225 10.66 -17.85 -2.70
N PRO A 226 9.53 -18.56 -2.90
CA PRO A 226 8.65 -18.37 -4.05
C PRO A 226 7.91 -17.01 -4.04
N PHE A 227 8.16 -16.13 -3.07
CA PHE A 227 7.44 -14.86 -2.92
C PHE A 227 7.47 -13.96 -4.15
N PHE A 228 8.65 -13.70 -4.72
CA PHE A 228 8.73 -12.87 -5.92
C PHE A 228 8.13 -13.57 -7.13
N ASP A 229 8.25 -14.90 -7.19
CA ASP A 229 7.65 -15.70 -8.24
C ASP A 229 6.12 -15.57 -8.19
N ALA A 230 5.53 -15.66 -7.00
CA ALA A 230 4.10 -15.44 -6.78
C ALA A 230 3.65 -14.01 -7.13
N ILE A 231 4.42 -12.97 -6.76
CA ILE A 231 4.11 -11.58 -7.14
C ILE A 231 4.11 -11.43 -8.67
N LEU A 232 5.17 -11.90 -9.34
CA LEU A 232 5.34 -11.72 -10.78
C LEU A 232 4.41 -12.63 -11.59
N GLU A 233 3.87 -13.69 -10.97
CA GLU A 233 2.80 -14.52 -11.53
C GLU A 233 1.44 -13.80 -11.48
N ILE A 234 1.14 -13.01 -10.43
CA ILE A 234 -0.14 -12.27 -10.35
C ILE A 234 -0.12 -10.90 -11.03
N CYS A 235 1.05 -10.30 -11.23
CA CYS A 235 1.17 -8.98 -11.85
C CYS A 235 2.50 -8.75 -12.58
N HIS A 236 2.46 -7.88 -13.58
CA HIS A 236 3.58 -7.51 -14.43
C HIS A 236 3.95 -6.04 -14.21
N PRO A 237 4.69 -5.71 -13.12
CA PRO A 237 5.05 -4.32 -12.83
C PRO A 237 5.96 -3.74 -13.91
N LYS A 238 5.73 -2.48 -14.29
CA LYS A 238 6.59 -1.77 -15.26
C LYS A 238 7.93 -1.36 -14.66
N LEU A 239 7.90 -0.91 -13.40
CA LEU A 239 9.06 -0.47 -12.65
C LEU A 239 9.15 -1.22 -11.33
N VAL A 240 10.32 -1.76 -11.01
CA VAL A 240 10.65 -2.28 -9.68
C VAL A 240 11.75 -1.42 -9.07
N PHE A 241 11.50 -0.93 -7.86
CA PHE A 241 12.50 -0.28 -7.03
C PHE A 241 12.94 -1.25 -5.95
N ALA A 242 14.16 -1.76 -6.12
CA ALA A 242 14.75 -2.75 -5.24
C ALA A 242 15.70 -2.07 -4.27
N GLN A 243 15.25 -1.89 -3.03
CA GLN A 243 16.08 -1.32 -1.97
C GLN A 243 16.94 -2.43 -1.36
N PRO A 244 18.23 -2.17 -1.06
CA PRO A 244 19.01 -3.10 -0.25
C PRO A 244 18.40 -3.23 1.15
N ASP A 245 18.69 -4.33 1.85
CA ASP A 245 18.27 -4.50 3.25
C ASP A 245 18.84 -3.35 4.09
N MET A 246 17.99 -2.74 4.93
CA MET A 246 18.37 -1.57 5.71
C MET A 246 19.52 -1.83 6.70
N GLN A 247 19.63 -3.07 7.22
CA GLN A 247 20.69 -3.45 8.15
C GLN A 247 21.85 -4.15 7.44
N PHE A 248 21.57 -4.92 6.39
CA PHE A 248 22.55 -5.64 5.59
C PHE A 248 22.62 -5.03 4.19
N SER A 249 23.21 -3.84 4.05
CA SER A 249 23.16 -3.05 2.80
C SER A 249 23.82 -3.68 1.56
N ARG A 250 24.45 -4.85 1.72
CA ARG A 250 24.97 -5.71 0.65
C ARG A 250 23.96 -6.77 0.18
N SER A 251 22.84 -6.94 0.87
CA SER A 251 21.77 -7.87 0.51
C SER A 251 20.71 -7.14 -0.30
N ASN A 252 20.50 -7.55 -1.54
CA ASN A 252 19.39 -7.09 -2.36
C ASN A 252 18.74 -8.30 -3.05
N HIS A 253 17.62 -8.75 -2.49
CA HIS A 253 16.96 -10.00 -2.90
C HIS A 253 16.46 -9.94 -4.34
N PHE A 254 15.93 -8.78 -4.76
CA PHE A 254 15.44 -8.62 -6.12
C PHE A 254 16.59 -8.58 -7.14
N CYS A 255 17.74 -7.99 -6.80
CA CYS A 255 18.94 -8.09 -7.62
C CYS A 255 19.39 -9.55 -7.81
N ARG A 256 19.42 -10.34 -6.72
CA ARG A 256 19.78 -11.76 -6.77
C ARG A 256 18.76 -12.58 -7.57
N LEU A 257 17.47 -12.26 -7.48
CA LEU A 257 16.43 -12.85 -8.33
C LEU A 257 16.71 -12.57 -9.82
N MET A 258 17.00 -11.32 -10.18
CA MET A 258 17.29 -10.93 -11.56
C MET A 258 18.57 -11.60 -12.08
N LEU A 259 19.60 -11.72 -11.25
CA LEU A 259 20.81 -12.48 -11.58
C LEU A 259 20.45 -13.95 -11.89
N ARG A 260 19.72 -14.61 -11.01
CA ARG A 260 19.38 -16.03 -11.12
C ARG A 260 18.45 -16.33 -12.30
N GLU A 261 17.35 -15.59 -12.41
CA GLU A 261 16.26 -15.92 -13.34
C GLU A 261 16.39 -15.25 -14.72
N VAL A 262 17.12 -14.13 -14.84
CA VAL A 262 17.29 -13.41 -16.11
C VAL A 262 18.67 -13.61 -16.72
N LEU A 263 19.73 -13.59 -15.91
CA LEU A 263 21.11 -13.74 -16.40
C LEU A 263 21.63 -15.17 -16.38
N GLU A 264 21.24 -15.99 -15.39
CA GLU A 264 21.77 -17.35 -15.20
C GLU A 264 20.89 -18.45 -15.81
N LYS A 265 19.56 -18.32 -15.72
CA LYS A 265 18.63 -19.32 -16.26
C LYS A 265 18.01 -18.88 -17.58
N LYS A 266 18.66 -19.23 -18.69
CA LYS A 266 18.04 -19.20 -20.04
C LYS A 266 17.51 -20.56 -20.51
N THR A 267 17.57 -21.62 -19.68
CA THR A 267 17.44 -23.01 -20.16
C THR A 267 16.47 -23.91 -19.39
N THR A 268 15.74 -23.42 -18.38
CA THR A 268 14.71 -24.22 -17.71
C THR A 268 13.48 -24.36 -18.62
N THR A 269 13.18 -25.59 -19.01
CA THR A 269 12.18 -26.02 -20.00
C THR A 269 10.73 -25.98 -19.52
N THR A 270 10.40 -25.20 -18.49
CA THR A 270 9.02 -25.12 -17.96
C THR A 270 8.30 -23.92 -18.58
N PRO A 271 7.45 -24.10 -19.61
CA PRO A 271 6.97 -23.01 -20.47
C PRO A 271 5.96 -22.05 -19.81
N LEU A 272 5.57 -22.29 -18.55
CA LEU A 272 4.50 -21.59 -17.84
C LEU A 272 5.04 -20.91 -16.57
N TYR A 273 5.98 -19.98 -16.73
CA TYR A 273 6.61 -19.28 -15.62
C TYR A 273 7.03 -17.85 -16.03
N TRP A 274 6.96 -16.90 -15.08
CA TRP A 274 7.06 -15.46 -15.35
C TRP A 274 8.30 -14.99 -16.15
N PRO A 275 9.51 -15.57 -16.05
CA PRO A 275 10.66 -15.13 -16.82
C PRO A 275 10.47 -15.33 -18.33
N HIS A 276 9.66 -16.29 -18.76
CA HIS A 276 9.35 -16.49 -20.17
C HIS A 276 8.50 -15.35 -20.74
N TYR A 277 7.72 -14.67 -19.89
CA TYR A 277 6.97 -13.48 -20.26
C TYR A 277 7.81 -12.20 -20.22
N LEU A 278 9.06 -12.26 -19.75
CA LEU A 278 9.93 -11.10 -19.67
C LEU A 278 10.77 -10.96 -20.94
N LYS A 279 10.47 -9.95 -21.75
CA LYS A 279 11.18 -9.68 -23.01
C LYS A 279 12.54 -9.04 -22.78
N HIS A 280 12.56 -7.97 -21.97
CA HIS A 280 13.78 -7.21 -21.69
C HIS A 280 13.75 -6.62 -20.28
N VAL A 281 14.93 -6.46 -19.70
CA VAL A 281 15.14 -5.75 -18.43
C VAL A 281 16.11 -4.61 -18.66
N GLN A 282 15.75 -3.42 -18.19
CA GLN A 282 16.65 -2.28 -18.10
C GLN A 282 16.93 -1.94 -16.65
N ILE A 283 18.12 -1.43 -16.37
CA ILE A 283 18.57 -1.05 -15.03
C ILE A 283 19.16 0.35 -15.01
N ARG A 284 19.10 0.99 -13.85
CA ARG A 284 19.85 2.19 -13.49
C ARG A 284 20.03 2.26 -11.97
N GLU A 285 21.13 2.86 -11.52
CA GLU A 285 21.47 3.01 -10.09
C GLU A 285 20.93 4.33 -9.52
N SER A 286 20.69 5.31 -10.39
CA SER A 286 20.23 6.64 -9.97
C SER A 286 19.13 7.13 -10.92
N PRO A 287 18.14 7.88 -10.42
CA PRO A 287 17.12 8.52 -11.27
C PRO A 287 17.70 9.40 -12.39
N TYR A 288 18.90 9.93 -12.20
CA TYR A 288 19.59 10.81 -13.15
C TYR A 288 20.42 10.07 -14.20
N GLN A 289 20.66 8.77 -14.00
CA GLN A 289 21.36 7.95 -15.00
C GLN A 289 20.39 7.51 -16.11
N THR A 290 20.95 7.31 -17.30
CA THR A 290 20.23 6.70 -18.41
C THR A 290 19.98 5.22 -18.15
N TRP A 291 18.84 4.72 -18.65
CA TRP A 291 18.52 3.30 -18.60
C TRP A 291 19.48 2.49 -19.46
N LYS A 292 20.04 1.43 -18.90
CA LYS A 292 20.91 0.47 -19.61
C LYS A 292 20.26 -0.90 -19.65
N THR A 293 20.46 -1.63 -20.73
CA THR A 293 20.00 -3.02 -20.81
C THR A 293 20.75 -3.88 -19.78
N LEU A 294 20.04 -4.76 -19.09
CA LEU A 294 20.64 -5.72 -18.17
C LEU A 294 21.44 -6.76 -18.95
N THR A 295 22.71 -6.91 -18.61
CA THR A 295 23.67 -7.82 -19.26
C THR A 295 24.61 -8.45 -18.25
N ASN A 296 25.38 -9.47 -18.65
CA ASN A 296 26.34 -10.16 -17.79
C ASN A 296 27.43 -9.25 -17.19
N SER A 297 27.73 -8.09 -17.79
CA SER A 297 28.68 -7.13 -17.20
C SER A 297 28.20 -6.52 -15.89
N HIS A 298 26.92 -6.67 -15.56
CA HIS A 298 26.32 -6.16 -14.33
C HIS A 298 26.30 -7.18 -13.19
N ARG A 299 26.82 -8.41 -13.40
CA ARG A 299 26.79 -9.49 -12.38
C ARG A 299 27.36 -9.07 -11.04
N SER A 300 28.53 -8.43 -11.03
CA SER A 300 29.20 -7.95 -9.81
C SER A 300 28.36 -6.93 -9.03
N PHE A 301 27.41 -6.25 -9.66
CA PHE A 301 26.52 -5.33 -8.94
C PHE A 301 25.30 -6.05 -8.36
N LEU A 302 24.85 -7.13 -9.01
CA LEU A 302 23.66 -7.87 -8.59
C LEU A 302 23.94 -8.91 -7.49
N ASP A 303 25.17 -9.41 -7.40
CA ASP A 303 25.59 -10.37 -6.37
C ASP A 303 25.75 -9.72 -4.96
N GLY A 304 25.68 -8.39 -4.88
CA GLY A 304 25.78 -7.63 -3.64
C GLY A 304 27.21 -7.25 -3.25
N SER A 305 28.19 -7.35 -4.16
CA SER A 305 29.57 -6.93 -3.88
C SER A 305 29.71 -5.40 -3.68
N ALA A 306 28.79 -4.61 -4.23
CA ALA A 306 28.68 -3.16 -4.01
C ALA A 306 27.66 -2.84 -2.91
N SER A 307 28.06 -2.12 -1.86
CA SER A 307 27.15 -1.67 -0.79
C SER A 307 26.34 -0.44 -1.20
N ASP A 308 25.15 -0.29 -0.61
CA ASP A 308 24.33 0.94 -0.65
C ASP A 308 23.80 1.34 -2.05
N VAL A 309 23.75 0.39 -2.99
CA VAL A 309 23.25 0.66 -4.33
C VAL A 309 21.74 0.43 -4.41
N TYR A 310 21.02 1.52 -4.68
CA TYR A 310 19.59 1.49 -4.96
C TYR A 310 19.38 1.16 -6.43
N MET A 311 18.70 0.06 -6.72
CA MET A 311 18.51 -0.36 -8.10
C MET A 311 17.08 -0.13 -8.56
N HIS A 312 16.97 0.49 -9.73
CA HIS A 312 15.72 0.57 -10.47
C HIS A 312 15.77 -0.42 -11.63
N PHE A 313 14.76 -1.27 -11.71
CA PHE A 313 14.55 -2.19 -12.81
C PHE A 313 13.31 -1.77 -13.59
N LYS A 314 13.46 -1.58 -14.90
CA LYS A 314 12.33 -1.43 -15.80
C LYS A 314 12.13 -2.74 -16.54
N LEU A 315 10.97 -3.34 -16.33
CA LEU A 315 10.61 -4.65 -16.86
C LEU A 315 9.73 -4.47 -18.10
N ILE A 316 10.10 -5.13 -19.19
CA ILE A 316 9.35 -5.11 -20.44
C ILE A 316 8.81 -6.52 -20.65
N TRP A 317 7.49 -6.64 -20.62
CA TRP A 317 6.77 -7.91 -20.70
C TRP A 317 6.32 -8.20 -22.14
N CYS A 318 6.16 -9.48 -22.48
CA CYS A 318 5.52 -9.93 -23.71
C CYS A 318 4.01 -9.66 -23.61
N ASN A 319 3.43 -9.03 -24.63
CA ASN A 319 2.01 -8.68 -24.65
C ASN A 319 1.12 -9.82 -25.17
N ASP A 320 1.71 -10.94 -25.60
CA ASP A 320 1.05 -11.93 -26.47
C ASP A 320 0.09 -12.90 -25.72
N HIS A 321 -0.23 -12.63 -24.46
CA HIS A 321 -1.18 -13.41 -23.64
C HIS A 321 -2.23 -12.54 -22.92
N LEU A 322 -2.51 -11.34 -23.42
CA LEU A 322 -3.63 -10.51 -22.97
C LEU A 322 -4.96 -10.93 -23.62
#